data_AF-A0A9C7UJ23-F1
#
_entry.id   AF-A0A9C7UJ23-F1
#
_cell.length_a   1.000
_cell.length_b   1.000
_cell.length_c   1.000
_cell.angle_alpha   90.00
_cell.angle_beta   90.00
_cell.angle_gamma   90.00
#
_symmetry.space_group_name_H-M   'P 1'
#
loop_
_entity.id
_entity.type
_entity.pdbx_description
1 polymer ?
#
loop_
_entity_poly.entity_id
_entity_poly.type
_entity_poly.pdbx_seq_one_letter_code
_entity_poly.pdbx_strand_id
1 'polypeptide(L)' 'MALAKRIIPCLDVDQGRVVKGVNFVGIRDAGDPVEIARRYNEEGADEITFLDITASHEERDTTFTPSSRLPARCLSR' A
#
# COMPACT_ATOMS: atom_id res chain seq x y z
N MET A 1 -27.00 0.91 16.15
CA MET A 1 -26.01 1.82 15.52
C MET A 1 -25.59 1.21 14.20
N ALA A 2 -25.63 1.96 13.09
CA ALA A 2 -25.04 1.51 11.83
C ALA A 2 -23.53 1.75 11.87
N LEU A 3 -22.73 0.78 11.40
CA LEU A 3 -21.29 0.94 11.23
C LEU A 3 -21.02 1.95 10.11
N ALA A 4 -20.04 2.82 10.30
CA ALA A 4 -19.58 3.73 9.25
C ALA A 4 -18.94 2.93 8.10
N LYS A 5 -19.15 3.37 6.87
CA LYS A 5 -18.43 2.82 5.71
C LYS A 5 -17.00 3.34 5.75
N ARG A 6 -16.02 2.45 5.52
CA ARG A 6 -14.59 2.78 5.46
C ARG A 6 -14.10 2.81 4.02
N ILE A 7 -13.22 3.73 3.71
CA ILE A 7 -12.49 3.82 2.44
C ILE A 7 -11.05 3.37 2.70
N ILE A 8 -10.66 2.26 2.05
CA ILE A 8 -9.37 1.60 2.28
C ILE A 8 -8.64 1.46 0.93
N PRO A 9 -7.66 2.34 0.61
CA PRO A 9 -6.83 2.20 -0.56
C PRO A 9 -5.84 1.05 -0.38
N CYS A 10 -5.66 0.26 -1.44
CA CYS A 10 -4.62 -0.77 -1.52
C CYS A 10 -3.49 -0.29 -2.43
N LEU A 11 -2.26 -0.43 -1.96
CA LEU A 11 -1.04 -0.08 -2.68
C LEU A 11 -0.28 -1.37 -3.02
N ASP A 12 -0.21 -1.69 -4.30
CA ASP A 12 0.58 -2.81 -4.80
C ASP A 12 2.06 -2.38 -4.80
N VAL A 13 2.88 -3.10 -4.04
CA VAL A 13 4.31 -2.83 -3.86
C VAL A 13 5.12 -3.93 -4.53
N ASP A 14 6.01 -3.52 -5.43
CA ASP A 14 7.01 -4.39 -6.06
C ASP A 14 8.40 -3.83 -5.74
N GLN A 15 9.26 -4.65 -5.13
CA GLN A 15 10.62 -4.27 -4.71
C GLN A 15 10.69 -2.95 -3.91
N GLY A 16 9.69 -2.69 -3.07
CA GLY A 16 9.61 -1.47 -2.25
C GLY A 16 9.12 -0.21 -2.99
N ARG A 17 8.66 -0.35 -4.23
CA ARG A 17 8.07 0.72 -5.05
C ARG A 17 6.58 0.44 -5.26
N VAL A 18 5.73 1.47 -5.22
CA VAL A 18 4.33 1.27 -5.60
C VAL A 18 4.25 1.14 -7.11
N VAL A 19 3.55 0.12 -7.57
CA VAL A 19 3.33 -0.12 -8.99
C VAL A 19 1.86 -0.03 -9.35
N LYS A 20 1.59 0.36 -10.60
CA LYS A 20 0.26 0.34 -11.19
C LYS A 20 0.31 -0.38 -12.52
N GLY A 21 -0.59 -1.33 -12.71
CA GLY A 21 -0.75 -2.09 -13.93
C GLY A 21 -2.12 -2.74 -13.98
N VAL A 22 -2.47 -3.34 -15.11
CA VAL A 22 -3.69 -4.15 -15.23
C VAL A 22 -3.26 -5.60 -15.39
N ASN A 23 -3.67 -6.48 -14.47
CA ASN A 23 -3.32 -7.90 -14.49
C ASN A 23 -1.82 -8.18 -14.68
N PHE A 24 -0.95 -7.43 -13.99
CA PHE A 24 0.52 -7.52 -14.11
C PHE A 24 1.08 -7.20 -15.52
N VAL A 25 0.26 -6.66 -16.42
CA VAL A 25 0.67 -6.18 -17.75
C VAL A 25 0.80 -4.66 -17.72
N GLY A 26 1.89 -4.15 -18.30
CA GLY A 26 2.16 -2.72 -18.38
C GLY A 26 2.44 -2.10 -17.00
N ILE A 27 3.13 -2.83 -16.13
CA ILE A 27 3.51 -2.36 -14.80
C ILE A 27 4.32 -1.08 -14.94
N ARG A 28 3.82 0.00 -14.34
CA ARG A 28 4.47 1.29 -14.28
C ARG A 28 4.71 1.65 -12.82
N ASP A 29 5.84 2.28 -12.63
CA ASP A 29 6.20 2.85 -11.35
C ASP A 29 5.28 4.02 -11.00
N ALA A 30 4.62 3.92 -9.85
CA ALA A 30 3.76 4.98 -9.32
C ALA A 30 4.45 5.82 -8.24
N GLY A 31 5.62 5.39 -7.74
CA GLY A 31 6.45 6.12 -6.80
C GLY A 31 6.60 5.46 -5.43
N ASP A 32 6.95 6.28 -4.44
CA ASP A 32 7.28 5.84 -3.08
C ASP A 32 6.00 5.52 -2.27
N PRO A 33 5.93 4.33 -1.63
CA PRO A 33 4.76 3.92 -0.85
C PRO A 33 4.46 4.82 0.35
N VAL A 34 5.47 5.42 0.98
CA VAL A 34 5.30 6.30 2.15
C VAL A 34 4.67 7.62 1.73
N GLU A 35 5.16 8.21 0.64
CA GLU A 35 4.61 9.47 0.13
C GLU A 35 3.17 9.31 -0.36
N ILE A 36 2.87 8.21 -1.06
CA ILE A 36 1.52 7.93 -1.53
C ILE A 36 0.58 7.69 -0.34
N ALA A 37 1.03 6.95 0.68
CA ALA A 37 0.24 6.73 1.88
C ALA A 37 -0.03 8.03 2.66
N ARG A 38 0.96 8.92 2.73
CA ARG A 38 0.81 10.24 3.35
C ARG A 38 -0.29 11.05 2.66
N ARG A 39 -0.30 11.06 1.32
CA ARG A 39 -1.34 11.73 0.52
C ARG A 39 -2.73 11.14 0.78
N TYR A 40 -2.88 9.82 0.74
CA TYR A 40 -4.18 9.19 1.03
C TYR A 40 -4.69 9.50 2.43
N ASN A 41 -3.80 9.58 3.42
CA ASN A 41 -4.15 9.98 4.77
C ASN A 41 -4.56 11.47 4.87
N GLU A 42 -4.00 12.36 4.03
CA GLU A 42 -4.45 13.76 3.91
C GLU A 42 -5.79 13.88 3.18
N GLU A 43 -6.05 13.00 2.21
CA GLU A 43 -7.32 12.92 1.47
C GLU A 43 -8.46 12.27 2.27
N GLY A 44 -8.17 11.70 3.44
CA GLY A 44 -9.17 11.17 4.37
C GLY A 44 -9.43 9.66 4.26
N ALA A 45 -8.45 8.88 3.77
CA ALA A 45 -8.51 7.42 3.88
C ALA A 45 -8.56 6.98 5.34
N ASP A 46 -9.44 6.02 5.65
CA ASP A 46 -9.60 5.49 7.01
C ASP A 46 -8.43 4.57 7.37
N GLU A 47 -8.01 3.74 6.41
CA GLU A 47 -6.94 2.74 6.53
C GLU A 47 -6.21 2.63 5.19
N ILE A 48 -4.96 2.14 5.19
CA ILE A 48 -4.18 1.92 3.96
C ILE A 48 -3.58 0.52 4.03
N THR A 49 -3.74 -0.26 2.96
CA THR A 49 -3.18 -1.61 2.86
C THR A 49 -2.03 -1.64 1.86
N PHE A 50 -0.95 -2.35 2.19
CA PHE A 50 0.17 -2.60 1.29
C PHE A 50 0.16 -4.06 0.88
N LEU A 51 0.16 -4.32 -0.42
CA LEU A 51 0.22 -5.66 -0.98
C LEU A 51 1.57 -5.85 -1.66
N ASP A 52 2.47 -6.61 -1.03
CA ASP A 52 3.78 -6.94 -1.63
C ASP A 52 3.59 -8.05 -2.68
N ILE A 53 3.58 -7.67 -3.96
CA ILE A 53 3.42 -8.60 -5.08
C ILE A 53 4.74 -9.26 -5.48
N THR A 54 5.88 -8.70 -5.05
CA THR A 54 7.22 -9.30 -5.24
C THR A 54 7.27 -10.69 -4.59
N ALA A 55 6.83 -10.75 -3.33
CA ALA A 55 6.81 -11.95 -2.51
C ALA A 55 5.91 -13.04 -3.11
N SER A 56 4.76 -12.65 -3.67
CA SER A 56 3.78 -13.57 -4.25
C SER A 56 4.23 -14.16 -5.59
N HIS A 57 5.02 -13.42 -6.38
CA HIS A 57 5.57 -13.91 -7.65
C HIS A 57 6.84 -14.75 -7.47
N GLU A 58 7.68 -14.44 -6.47
CA GLU A 58 8.95 -15.15 -6.22
C GLU A 58 8.88 -16.20 -5.10
N GLU A 59 7.71 -16.46 -4.50
CA GLU A 59 7.52 -17.35 -3.33
C GLU A 59 8.52 -17.08 -2.17
N ARG A 60 8.82 -15.80 -1.90
CA ARG A 60 9.71 -15.38 -0.80
C ARG A 60 8.95 -14.65 0.31
N ASP A 61 9.55 -14.59 1.50
CA ASP A 61 9.06 -13.75 2.59
C ASP A 61 8.94 -12.27 2.18
N THR A 62 7.95 -11.58 2.75
CA THR A 62 7.67 -10.16 2.51
C THR A 62 8.95 -9.34 2.70
N THR A 63 9.44 -8.77 1.60
CA THR A 63 10.68 -7.98 1.63
C THR A 63 10.41 -6.56 2.10
N PHE A 64 9.17 -6.08 1.93
CA PHE A 64 8.75 -4.76 2.35
C PHE A 64 8.27 -4.73 3.82
N THR A 65 9.02 -4.06 4.69
CA THR A 65 8.61 -3.77 6.08
C THR A 65 8.15 -2.30 6.22
N PRO A 66 6.83 -2.03 6.28
CA PRO A 66 6.31 -0.66 6.38
C PRO A 66 6.58 0.05 7.72
N SER A 67 7.05 -0.67 8.75
CA SER A 67 6.93 -0.26 10.15
C SER A 67 7.80 0.92 10.61
N SER A 68 8.84 1.31 9.86
CA SER A 68 9.79 2.35 10.32
C SER A 68 9.61 3.73 9.69
N ARG A 69 8.85 3.86 8.59
CA ARG A 69 8.74 5.13 7.84
C ARG A 69 7.32 5.66 7.68
N LEU A 70 6.31 4.84 7.89
CA LEU A 70 4.92 5.26 7.81
C LEU A 70 4.48 5.97 9.10
N PRO A 71 3.71 7.06 9.01
CA PRO A 71 3.12 7.68 10.19
C PRO A 71 2.23 6.65 10.90
N ALA A 72 2.33 6.58 12.23
CA ALA A 72 1.62 5.59 13.06
C ALA A 72 0.09 5.55 12.85
N ARG A 73 -0.47 6.60 12.25
CA ARG A 73 -1.89 6.75 11.93
C ARG A 73 -2.33 5.96 10.68
N CYS A 74 -1.38 5.50 9.86
CA CYS A 74 -1.63 4.68 8.66
C CYS A 74 -1.52 3.17 8.91
N LEU A 75 -0.94 2.73 10.03
CA LEU A 75 -0.91 1.31 10.40
C LEU A 75 -2.23 0.95 11.08
N SER A 76 -2.82 -0.17 10.67
CA SER A 76 -4.01 -0.76 11.28
C SER A 76 -3.91 -0.69 12.81
N ARG A 77 -4.97 -0.18 13.45
CA ARG A 77 -5.23 -0.52 14.85
C ARG A 77 -5.45 -2.02 15.00
#